data_AF-A0A6V8KYV6-F1
#
_entry.id   AF-A0A6V8KYV6-F1
#
_cell.length_a   1.000
_cell.length_b   1.000
_cell.length_c   1.000
_cell.angle_alpha   90.00
_cell.angle_beta   90.00
_cell.angle_gamma   90.00
#
_symmetry.space_group_name_H-M   'P 1'
#
loop_
_entity.id
_entity.type
_entity.pdbx_description
1 polymer ?
#
loop_
_entity_poly.entity_id
_entity_poly.type
_entity_poly.pdbx_seq_one_letter_code
_entity_poly.pdbx_strand_id
1 'polypeptide(L)'
;MLSGHPTMTSAEHDLFSLAIIVCELLLEGQHPFEGVPAAGGEEGIENNIRRQNNWITHPERMVQRPDLLPPTVLPPGVLTLLRQCFAAGHADPAQRPPAWQWAAALQQAAFELMGCRYNPMHAYHRSLPSCIWCYRAANGLSDHFPVPAGWTPPVPITRTAPVQPKRPVRQAPPARTQPTRPTRPPTRAPARPASSPYPPPPKPSAPTGPPPRRTTPHQPTVGQQTAAQPTVPLKPATPQAAPAQGGPQPANPAKPVKSTGTSAGWAAVIAVAIILLILYVASR
;
A
#
# COMPACT_ATOMS: atom_id res chain seq x y z
N MET A 1 41.63 14.65 -4.56
CA MET A 1 41.26 14.00 -3.29
C MET A 1 39.75 13.82 -3.30
N LEU A 2 39.29 12.58 -3.48
CA LEU A 2 37.87 12.23 -3.45
C LEU A 2 37.49 12.02 -1.98
N SER A 3 36.96 13.06 -1.34
CA SER A 3 36.39 12.94 0.01
C SER A 3 34.98 12.37 -0.11
N GLY A 4 34.88 11.06 -0.31
CA GLY A 4 33.64 10.33 -0.06
C GLY A 4 33.36 10.37 1.44
N HIS A 5 32.41 11.21 1.88
CA HIS A 5 31.85 11.07 3.21
C HIS A 5 31.12 9.72 3.26
N PRO A 6 31.43 8.82 4.22
CA PRO A 6 30.59 7.67 4.45
C PRO A 6 29.20 8.22 4.79
N THR A 7 28.17 7.82 4.04
CA THR A 7 26.78 8.02 4.44
C THR A 7 26.58 7.18 5.70
N MET A 8 26.82 7.79 6.86
CA MET A 8 26.71 7.12 8.14
C MET A 8 25.24 6.71 8.31
N THR A 9 24.98 5.40 8.28
CA THR A 9 23.66 4.82 8.56
C THR A 9 23.29 5.18 10.00
N SER A 10 22.31 6.05 10.16
CA SER A 10 21.78 6.42 11.48
C SER A 10 20.76 5.38 11.94
N ALA A 11 20.49 5.33 13.25
CA ALA A 11 19.49 4.42 13.80
C ALA A 11 18.11 4.63 13.15
N GLU A 12 17.76 5.87 12.81
CA GLU A 12 16.51 6.19 12.14
C GLU A 12 16.43 5.59 10.73
N HIS A 13 17.56 5.51 10.00
CA HIS A 13 17.61 4.82 8.71
C HIS A 13 17.33 3.32 8.87
N ASP A 14 17.89 2.68 9.89
CA ASP A 14 17.61 1.27 10.19
C ASP A 14 16.15 1.03 10.57
N LEU A 15 15.53 1.94 11.32
CA LEU A 15 14.11 1.86 11.67
C LEU A 15 13.20 1.95 10.44
N PHE A 16 13.58 2.73 9.42
CA PHE A 16 12.85 2.78 8.16
C PHE A 16 12.98 1.47 7.37
N SER A 17 14.21 0.94 7.29
CA SER A 17 14.49 -0.35 6.66
C SER A 17 13.74 -1.50 7.36
N LEU A 18 13.65 -1.47 8.69
CA LEU A 18 12.87 -2.43 9.47
C LEU A 18 11.39 -2.44 9.07
N ALA A 19 10.78 -1.26 8.90
CA ALA A 19 9.39 -1.15 8.47
C ALA A 19 9.17 -1.74 7.06
N ILE A 20 10.12 -1.54 6.14
CA ILE A 20 10.10 -2.14 4.80
C ILE A 20 10.14 -3.66 4.90
N ILE A 21 11.10 -4.21 5.65
CA ILE A 21 11.28 -5.66 5.79
C ILE A 21 10.04 -6.30 6.43
N VAL A 22 9.46 -5.68 7.45
CA VAL A 22 8.22 -6.17 8.09
C VAL A 22 7.06 -6.18 7.08
N CYS A 23 6.94 -5.15 6.25
CA CYS A 23 5.94 -5.10 5.19
C CYS A 23 6.13 -6.24 4.19
N GLU A 24 7.33 -6.37 3.63
CA GLU A 24 7.65 -7.41 2.63
C GLU A 24 7.44 -8.81 3.21
N LEU A 25 7.84 -9.06 4.46
CA LEU A 25 7.66 -10.36 5.10
C LEU A 25 6.18 -10.74 5.24
N LEU A 26 5.32 -9.80 5.62
CA LEU A 26 3.92 -10.07 5.92
C LEU A 26 2.99 -9.97 4.69
N LEU A 27 3.45 -9.33 3.62
CA LEU A 27 2.67 -9.08 2.41
C LEU A 27 3.29 -9.77 1.18
N GLU A 28 3.91 -10.94 1.38
CA GLU A 28 4.40 -11.80 0.29
C GLU A 28 5.42 -11.12 -0.64
N GLY A 29 6.36 -10.39 -0.06
CA GLY A 29 7.45 -9.70 -0.76
C GLY A 29 7.05 -8.36 -1.38
N GLN A 30 5.83 -7.86 -1.12
CA GLN A 30 5.40 -6.57 -1.65
C GLN A 30 6.08 -5.40 -0.94
N HIS A 31 6.93 -4.69 -1.68
CA HIS A 31 7.59 -3.50 -1.16
C HIS A 31 6.60 -2.32 -1.08
N PRO A 32 6.54 -1.56 0.03
CA PRO A 32 5.52 -0.53 0.28
C PRO A 32 5.55 0.66 -0.70
N PHE A 33 6.68 0.86 -1.37
CA PHE A 33 6.91 1.90 -2.39
C PHE A 33 7.06 1.33 -3.82
N GLU A 34 6.81 0.04 -4.03
CA GLU A 34 6.77 -0.54 -5.37
C GLU A 34 5.45 -0.19 -6.08
N GLY A 35 5.51 -0.08 -7.40
CA GLY A 35 4.37 0.17 -8.27
C GLY A 35 4.49 1.48 -9.04
N VAL A 36 3.45 1.75 -9.82
CA VAL A 36 3.39 2.90 -10.73
C VAL A 36 2.60 4.03 -10.07
N PRO A 37 3.12 5.27 -10.02
CA PRO A 37 2.36 6.43 -9.59
C PRO A 37 1.15 6.68 -10.48
N ALA A 38 -0.02 6.89 -9.89
CA ALA A 38 -1.26 7.14 -10.63
C ALA A 38 -1.24 8.45 -11.44
N ALA A 39 -0.47 9.44 -10.99
CA ALA A 39 -0.30 10.71 -11.69
C ALA A 39 0.71 10.64 -12.86
N GLY A 40 1.32 9.46 -13.12
CA GLY A 40 2.46 9.31 -14.02
C GLY A 40 3.75 9.91 -13.46
N GLY A 41 4.83 9.82 -14.23
CA GLY A 41 6.15 10.33 -13.87
C GLY A 41 7.23 9.25 -13.87
N GLU A 42 8.37 9.58 -13.27
CA GLU A 42 9.49 8.64 -13.15
C GLU A 42 9.08 7.43 -12.28
N GLU A 43 9.25 6.24 -12.83
CA GLU A 43 8.94 5.00 -12.13
C GLU A 43 10.12 4.54 -11.28
N GLY A 44 9.82 3.76 -10.24
CA GLY A 44 10.84 3.12 -9.41
C GLY A 44 10.72 3.44 -7.94
N ILE A 45 11.24 2.51 -7.13
CA ILE A 45 11.15 2.54 -5.68
C ILE A 45 11.79 3.81 -5.09
N GLU A 46 12.97 4.22 -5.58
CA GLU A 46 13.66 5.41 -5.06
C GLU A 46 12.82 6.69 -5.26
N ASN A 47 12.27 6.89 -6.46
CA ASN A 47 11.43 8.05 -6.73
C ASN A 47 10.14 8.00 -5.92
N ASN A 48 9.55 6.81 -5.75
CA ASN A 48 8.36 6.63 -4.92
C ASN A 48 8.64 6.94 -3.44
N ILE A 49 9.79 6.50 -2.90
CA ILE A 49 10.24 6.91 -1.57
C ILE A 49 10.38 8.42 -1.51
N ARG A 50 11.11 9.05 -2.45
CA ARG A 50 11.33 10.50 -2.47
C ARG A 50 10.04 11.31 -2.52
N ARG A 51 9.01 10.80 -3.21
CA ARG A 51 7.71 11.47 -3.41
C ARG A 51 6.60 11.02 -2.46
N GLN A 52 6.90 10.11 -1.53
CA GLN A 52 5.89 9.49 -0.65
C GLN A 52 4.74 8.81 -1.42
N ASN A 53 5.05 8.22 -2.58
CA ASN A 53 4.12 7.37 -3.31
C ASN A 53 4.15 5.99 -2.68
N ASN A 54 3.11 5.64 -1.92
CA ASN A 54 3.09 4.46 -1.07
C ASN A 54 1.67 3.89 -1.03
N TRP A 55 1.50 2.60 -1.34
CA TRP A 55 0.16 2.00 -1.45
C TRP A 55 -0.50 1.69 -0.10
N ILE A 56 0.23 1.79 1.02
CA ILE A 56 -0.29 1.60 2.39
C ILE A 56 -0.86 2.91 2.96
N THR A 57 -0.14 4.03 2.80
CA THR A 57 -0.54 5.33 3.35
C THR A 57 -1.24 6.22 2.34
N HIS A 58 -0.94 6.07 1.04
CA HIS A 58 -1.45 6.86 -0.07
C HIS A 58 -1.89 5.98 -1.26
N PRO A 59 -2.81 5.02 -1.06
CA PRO A 59 -3.26 4.13 -2.12
C PRO A 59 -3.79 4.89 -3.34
N GLU A 60 -4.39 6.05 -3.16
CA GLU A 60 -4.90 6.92 -4.23
C GLU A 60 -3.81 7.46 -5.17
N ARG A 61 -2.54 7.46 -4.72
CA ARG A 61 -1.40 7.90 -5.52
C ARG A 61 -0.77 6.76 -6.33
N MET A 62 -1.26 5.53 -6.16
CA MET A 62 -0.71 4.34 -6.79
C MET A 62 -1.73 3.69 -7.71
N VAL A 63 -1.26 3.15 -8.83
CA VAL A 63 -2.07 2.27 -9.67
C VAL A 63 -2.48 1.04 -8.84
N GLN A 64 -3.77 0.73 -8.83
CA GLN A 64 -4.33 -0.32 -7.99
C GLN A 64 -3.92 -1.72 -8.50
N ARG A 65 -3.52 -2.59 -7.56
CA ARG A 65 -3.11 -3.98 -7.82
C ARG A 65 -4.01 -4.95 -7.02
N PRO A 66 -5.21 -5.28 -7.52
CA PRO A 66 -6.19 -6.10 -6.78
C PRO A 66 -5.76 -7.56 -6.60
N ASP A 67 -4.76 -8.00 -7.36
CA ASP A 67 -4.13 -9.33 -7.27
C ASP A 67 -3.25 -9.50 -6.03
N LEU A 68 -2.77 -8.38 -5.47
CA LEU A 68 -1.93 -8.34 -4.29
C LEU A 68 -2.72 -8.37 -2.98
N LEU A 69 -2.04 -8.70 -1.87
CA LEU A 69 -2.62 -8.58 -0.53
C LEU A 69 -2.84 -7.10 -0.15
N PRO A 70 -4.07 -6.68 0.20
CA PRO A 70 -4.28 -5.30 0.65
C PRO A 70 -3.72 -5.09 2.06
N PRO A 71 -3.36 -3.85 2.46
CA PRO A 71 -2.80 -3.59 3.80
C PRO A 71 -3.73 -3.98 4.95
N THR A 72 -5.04 -4.08 4.69
CA THR A 72 -6.06 -4.44 5.67
C THR A 72 -5.94 -5.86 6.20
N VAL A 73 -5.14 -6.73 5.54
CA VAL A 73 -4.85 -8.09 6.04
C VAL A 73 -3.89 -8.09 7.23
N LEU A 74 -3.13 -7.00 7.40
CA LEU A 74 -2.14 -6.88 8.47
C LEU A 74 -2.81 -6.80 9.84
N PRO A 75 -2.15 -7.32 10.89
CA PRO A 75 -2.55 -7.04 12.27
C PRO A 75 -2.69 -5.53 12.52
N PRO A 76 -3.75 -5.06 13.20
CA PRO A 76 -4.01 -3.62 13.37
C PRO A 76 -2.85 -2.83 13.99
N GLY A 77 -2.16 -3.42 14.98
CA GLY A 77 -0.99 -2.82 15.60
C GLY A 77 0.15 -2.60 14.58
N VAL A 78 0.46 -3.63 13.79
CA VAL A 78 1.50 -3.55 12.74
C VAL A 78 1.14 -2.53 11.67
N LEU A 79 -0.11 -2.50 11.20
CA LEU A 79 -0.57 -1.52 10.23
C LEU A 79 -0.45 -0.08 10.75
N THR A 80 -0.70 0.13 12.05
CA THR A 80 -0.53 1.44 12.69
C THR A 80 0.93 1.88 12.67
N LEU A 81 1.87 0.98 13.00
CA LEU A 81 3.31 1.27 12.97
C LEU A 81 3.82 1.55 11.55
N LEU A 82 3.36 0.79 10.55
CA LEU A 82 3.68 1.04 9.13
C LEU A 82 3.23 2.42 8.69
N ARG A 83 1.98 2.80 9.03
CA ARG A 83 1.46 4.14 8.72
C ARG A 83 2.24 5.24 9.41
N GLN A 84 2.57 5.07 10.68
CA GLN A 84 3.41 6.03 11.40
C GLN A 84 4.77 6.18 10.74
N CYS A 85 5.44 5.08 10.41
CA CYS A 85 6.78 5.10 9.80
C CYS A 85 6.79 5.73 8.41
N PHE A 86 5.82 5.40 7.55
CA PHE A 86 5.81 5.85 6.15
C PHE A 86 5.10 7.19 5.92
N ALA A 87 4.31 7.68 6.89
CA ALA A 87 3.73 9.02 6.85
C ALA A 87 4.58 10.01 7.67
N ALA A 88 4.30 10.16 8.96
CA ALA A 88 4.99 11.13 9.81
C ALA A 88 6.49 10.86 9.91
N GLY A 89 6.87 9.57 10.08
CA GLY A 89 8.26 9.11 10.14
C GLY A 89 9.04 9.28 8.83
N HIS A 90 8.36 9.51 7.70
CA HIS A 90 9.02 9.80 6.43
C HIS A 90 9.48 11.26 6.39
N ALA A 91 8.62 12.19 6.81
CA ALA A 91 8.95 13.62 6.89
C ALA A 91 9.90 13.93 8.06
N ASP A 92 9.75 13.22 9.18
CA ASP A 92 10.54 13.39 10.40
C ASP A 92 11.09 12.04 10.89
N PRO A 93 12.37 11.73 10.66
CA PRO A 93 12.98 10.47 11.08
C PRO A 93 12.84 10.15 12.57
N ALA A 94 12.71 11.16 13.44
CA ALA A 94 12.55 10.96 14.88
C ALA A 94 11.18 10.38 15.27
N GLN A 95 10.18 10.47 14.37
CA GLN A 95 8.84 9.90 14.58
C GLN A 95 8.72 8.45 14.13
N ARG A 96 9.79 7.85 13.59
CA ARG A 96 9.78 6.44 13.20
C ARG A 96 9.62 5.55 14.44
N PRO A 97 8.76 4.52 14.40
CA PRO A 97 8.60 3.65 15.55
C PRO A 97 9.89 2.89 15.87
N PRO A 98 10.32 2.88 17.14
CA PRO A 98 11.50 2.12 17.55
C PRO A 98 11.27 0.61 17.44
N ALA A 99 12.35 -0.16 17.27
CA ALA A 99 12.31 -1.61 17.02
C ALA A 99 11.49 -2.41 18.06
N TRP A 100 11.53 -2.02 19.33
CA TRP A 100 10.78 -2.71 20.39
C TRP A 100 9.26 -2.65 20.20
N GLN A 101 8.72 -1.60 19.58
CA GLN A 101 7.28 -1.51 19.28
C GLN A 101 6.87 -2.53 18.22
N TRP A 102 7.72 -2.74 17.21
CA TRP A 102 7.52 -3.77 16.20
C TRP A 102 7.52 -5.16 16.82
N ALA A 103 8.50 -5.46 17.68
CA ALA A 103 8.58 -6.73 18.38
C ALA A 103 7.31 -7.01 19.20
N ALA A 104 6.86 -6.03 19.99
CA ALA A 104 5.64 -6.16 20.79
C ALA A 104 4.39 -6.37 19.92
N ALA A 105 4.24 -5.59 18.84
CA ALA A 105 3.09 -5.72 17.93
C ALA A 105 3.07 -7.07 17.18
N LEU A 106 4.23 -7.56 16.75
CA LEU A 106 4.35 -8.85 16.07
C LEU A 106 4.11 -10.02 17.03
N GLN A 107 4.61 -9.93 18.27
CA GLN A 107 4.35 -10.93 19.30
C GLN A 107 2.85 -11.01 19.62
N GLN A 108 2.18 -9.86 19.81
CA GLN A 108 0.73 -9.83 20.01
C GLN A 108 -0.01 -10.43 18.82
N ALA A 109 0.37 -10.06 17.60
CA ALA A 109 -0.25 -10.58 16.39
C ALA A 109 -0.16 -12.11 16.29
N ALA A 110 0.95 -12.71 16.72
CA ALA A 110 1.12 -14.16 16.73
C ALA A 110 0.10 -14.88 17.64
N PHE A 111 -0.23 -14.29 18.80
CA PHE A 111 -1.28 -14.81 19.69
C PHE A 111 -2.71 -14.60 19.15
N GLU A 112 -2.88 -13.72 18.17
CA GLU A 112 -4.17 -13.34 17.60
C GLU A 112 -4.45 -14.01 16.25
N LEU A 113 -3.59 -14.94 15.81
CA LEU A 113 -3.83 -15.75 14.62
C LEU A 113 -4.91 -16.81 14.89
N MET A 114 -5.79 -16.99 13.90
CA MET A 114 -6.79 -18.05 13.86
C MET A 114 -6.46 -19.03 12.73
N GLY A 115 -6.65 -20.32 13.02
CA GLY A 115 -6.63 -21.35 11.98
C GLY A 115 -7.90 -21.29 11.12
N CYS A 116 -7.77 -21.61 9.84
CA CYS A 116 -8.91 -21.74 8.96
C CYS A 116 -9.57 -23.12 9.11
N ARG A 117 -10.90 -23.14 9.20
CA ARG A 117 -11.68 -24.39 9.20
C ARG A 117 -11.71 -25.12 7.84
N TYR A 118 -11.40 -24.40 6.75
CA TYR A 118 -11.49 -24.88 5.37
C TYR A 118 -10.14 -25.24 4.74
N ASN A 119 -9.02 -24.92 5.39
CA ASN A 119 -7.71 -25.39 4.98
C ASN A 119 -6.77 -25.30 6.19
N PRO A 120 -6.21 -26.42 6.67
CA PRO A 120 -5.37 -26.43 7.87
C PRO A 120 -4.04 -25.70 7.66
N MET A 121 -3.63 -25.43 6.41
CA MET A 121 -2.44 -24.64 6.10
C MET A 121 -2.68 -23.13 6.18
N HIS A 122 -3.94 -22.70 6.30
CA HIS A 122 -4.28 -21.29 6.35
C HIS A 122 -4.33 -20.80 7.81
N ALA A 123 -3.56 -19.76 8.10
CA ALA A 123 -3.66 -18.95 9.30
C ALA A 123 -3.90 -17.48 8.91
N TYR A 124 -4.69 -16.76 9.70
CA TYR A 124 -5.01 -15.36 9.44
C TYR A 124 -5.34 -14.63 10.74
N HIS A 125 -5.16 -13.31 10.76
CA HIS A 125 -5.41 -12.52 11.96
C HIS A 125 -6.91 -12.47 12.30
N ARG A 126 -7.25 -12.58 13.59
CA ARG A 126 -8.64 -12.60 14.10
C ARG A 126 -9.49 -11.37 13.79
N SER A 127 -8.88 -10.24 13.44
CA SER A 127 -9.60 -9.03 13.05
C SER A 127 -10.27 -9.15 11.67
N LEU A 128 -9.85 -10.11 10.85
CA LEU A 128 -10.46 -10.34 9.55
C LEU A 128 -11.79 -11.10 9.70
N PRO A 129 -12.82 -10.74 8.92
CA PRO A 129 -14.13 -11.39 9.01
C PRO A 129 -14.12 -12.84 8.49
N SER A 130 -13.12 -13.18 7.68
CA SER A 130 -12.97 -14.50 7.06
C SER A 130 -11.51 -14.76 6.69
N CYS A 131 -11.19 -16.02 6.41
CA CYS A 131 -9.86 -16.41 5.94
C CYS A 131 -9.51 -15.73 4.60
N ILE A 132 -8.46 -14.92 4.59
CA ILE A 132 -7.99 -14.20 3.40
C ILE A 132 -7.51 -15.15 2.29
N TRP A 133 -6.88 -16.25 2.66
CA TRP A 133 -6.36 -17.23 1.71
C TRP A 133 -7.49 -17.97 0.97
N CYS A 134 -8.55 -18.37 1.69
CA CYS A 134 -9.76 -18.90 1.05
C CYS A 134 -10.42 -17.88 0.13
N TYR A 135 -10.49 -16.61 0.53
CA TYR A 135 -11.01 -15.54 -0.33
C TYR A 135 -10.20 -15.44 -1.63
N ARG A 136 -8.86 -15.45 -1.53
CA ARG A 136 -7.97 -15.39 -2.69
C ARG A 136 -8.19 -16.58 -3.63
N ALA A 137 -8.14 -17.80 -3.09
CA ALA A 137 -8.36 -19.02 -3.87
C ALA A 137 -9.73 -19.02 -4.59
N ALA A 138 -10.81 -18.61 -3.89
CA ALA A 138 -12.15 -18.53 -4.46
C ALA A 138 -12.29 -17.47 -5.58
N ASN A 139 -11.41 -16.47 -5.61
CA ASN A 139 -11.37 -15.43 -6.64
C ASN A 139 -10.28 -15.67 -7.69
N GLY A 140 -9.66 -16.87 -7.73
CA GLY A 140 -8.61 -17.21 -8.68
C GLY A 140 -7.29 -16.47 -8.47
N LEU A 141 -7.08 -15.90 -7.29
CA LEU A 141 -5.82 -15.27 -6.88
C LEU A 141 -4.87 -16.30 -6.25
N SER A 142 -3.57 -15.99 -6.25
CA SER A 142 -2.53 -16.87 -5.72
C SER A 142 -2.73 -17.20 -4.24
N ASP A 143 -2.70 -18.50 -3.93
CA ASP A 143 -2.67 -19.06 -2.57
C ASP A 143 -1.38 -19.85 -2.39
N HIS A 144 -0.47 -19.31 -1.56
CA HIS A 144 0.84 -19.93 -1.29
C HIS A 144 0.75 -21.11 -0.31
N PHE A 145 -0.43 -21.35 0.28
CA PHE A 145 -0.66 -22.38 1.29
C PHE A 145 -1.76 -23.35 0.82
N PRO A 146 -1.55 -24.06 -0.30
CA PRO A 146 -2.56 -24.92 -0.88
C PRO A 146 -2.95 -26.05 0.08
N VAL A 147 -4.17 -26.55 -0.11
CA VAL A 147 -4.71 -27.63 0.71
C VAL A 147 -3.82 -28.89 0.63
N PRO A 148 -3.47 -29.53 1.76
CA PRO A 148 -2.67 -30.75 1.73
C PRO A 148 -3.38 -31.87 0.97
N ALA A 149 -2.60 -32.70 0.27
CA ALA A 149 -3.15 -33.87 -0.41
C ALA A 149 -3.88 -34.79 0.59
N GLY A 150 -5.08 -35.25 0.23
CA GLY A 150 -5.90 -36.11 1.07
C GLY A 150 -6.69 -35.38 2.17
N TRP A 151 -6.56 -34.06 2.30
CA TRP A 151 -7.40 -33.30 3.21
C TRP A 151 -8.74 -32.98 2.55
N THR A 152 -9.84 -33.33 3.23
CA THR A 152 -11.21 -32.99 2.82
C THR A 152 -11.77 -31.94 3.76
N PRO A 153 -12.29 -30.81 3.24
CA PRO A 153 -12.90 -29.82 4.10
C PRO A 153 -14.11 -30.39 4.81
N PRO A 154 -14.35 -30.00 6.08
CA PRO A 154 -15.65 -30.23 6.69
C PRO A 154 -16.68 -29.55 5.79
N VAL A 155 -17.55 -30.36 5.19
CA VAL A 155 -18.66 -29.87 4.36
C VAL A 155 -19.37 -28.78 5.14
N PRO A 156 -19.69 -27.62 4.52
CA PRO A 156 -20.55 -26.66 5.17
C PRO A 156 -21.80 -27.43 5.61
N ILE A 157 -22.08 -27.43 6.91
CA ILE A 157 -23.40 -27.84 7.38
C ILE A 157 -24.30 -26.79 6.75
N THR A 158 -24.90 -27.12 5.61
CA THR A 158 -25.95 -26.32 5.01
C THR A 158 -26.96 -26.26 6.14
N ARG A 159 -27.01 -25.11 6.84
CA ARG A 159 -28.04 -24.89 7.84
C ARG A 159 -29.30 -24.97 7.01
N THR A 160 -29.96 -26.12 7.06
CA THR A 160 -31.22 -26.33 6.37
C THR A 160 -32.04 -25.11 6.75
N ALA A 161 -32.39 -24.31 5.74
CA ALA A 161 -33.24 -23.16 5.96
C ALA A 161 -34.39 -23.67 6.83
N PRO A 162 -34.67 -23.05 7.99
CA PRO A 162 -35.79 -23.47 8.80
C PRO A 162 -36.97 -23.53 7.84
N VAL A 163 -37.55 -24.72 7.67
CA VAL A 163 -38.79 -24.87 6.92
C VAL A 163 -39.75 -23.93 7.63
N GLN A 164 -39.99 -22.75 7.04
CA GLN A 164 -40.94 -21.82 7.61
C GLN A 164 -42.26 -22.58 7.62
N PRO A 165 -42.88 -22.84 8.78
CA PRO A 165 -44.21 -23.41 8.79
C PRO A 165 -45.08 -22.47 7.98
N LYS A 166 -45.76 -23.00 6.95
CA LYS A 166 -46.66 -22.24 6.09
C LYS A 166 -47.60 -21.45 7.00
N ARG A 167 -47.38 -20.14 7.09
CA ARG A 167 -48.22 -19.26 7.88
C ARG A 167 -49.64 -19.42 7.37
N PRO A 168 -50.63 -19.79 8.19
CA PRO A 168 -52.01 -19.84 7.75
C PRO A 168 -52.37 -18.47 7.19
N VAL A 169 -52.87 -18.45 5.96
CA VAL A 169 -53.40 -17.24 5.33
C VAL A 169 -54.56 -16.76 6.19
N ARG A 170 -54.31 -15.75 7.03
CA ARG A 170 -55.38 -15.09 7.78
C ARG A 170 -56.21 -14.34 6.75
N GLN A 171 -57.45 -14.77 6.55
CA GLN A 171 -58.39 -14.08 5.69
C GLN A 171 -58.53 -12.64 6.16
N ALA A 172 -58.45 -11.70 5.21
CA ALA A 172 -58.60 -10.28 5.48
C ALA A 172 -60.03 -10.00 6.01
N PRO A 173 -60.19 -9.16 7.05
CA PRO A 173 -61.51 -8.72 7.48
C PRO A 173 -62.20 -7.92 6.36
N PRO A 174 -63.54 -7.99 6.22
CA PRO A 174 -64.25 -7.18 5.25
C PRO A 174 -64.03 -5.68 5.52
N ALA A 175 -63.90 -4.93 4.43
CA ALA A 175 -63.63 -3.50 4.44
C ALA A 175 -64.71 -2.75 5.24
N ARG A 176 -64.29 -2.06 6.30
CA ARG A 176 -65.11 -1.10 7.02
C ARG A 176 -65.24 0.16 6.16
N THR A 177 -66.46 0.51 5.78
CA THR A 177 -66.78 1.76 5.08
C THR A 177 -66.39 2.95 5.96
N GLN A 178 -65.46 3.78 5.46
CA GLN A 178 -65.15 5.07 6.08
C GLN A 178 -66.14 6.13 5.57
N PRO A 179 -66.61 7.06 6.43
CA PRO A 179 -67.41 8.20 5.99
C PRO A 179 -66.57 9.14 5.11
N THR A 180 -67.16 9.61 4.02
CA THR A 180 -66.58 10.58 3.10
C THR A 180 -66.28 11.91 3.81
N ARG A 181 -65.00 12.28 3.84
CA ARG A 181 -64.55 13.61 4.28
C ARG A 181 -64.97 14.68 3.25
N PRO A 182 -65.48 15.84 3.66
CA PRO A 182 -65.80 16.92 2.72
C PRO A 182 -64.56 17.45 2.01
N THR A 183 -64.65 17.57 0.69
CA THR A 183 -63.63 18.11 -0.20
C THR A 183 -63.44 19.60 0.06
N ARG A 184 -62.21 20.00 0.43
CA ARG A 184 -61.82 21.41 0.55
C ARG A 184 -61.58 21.98 -0.86
N PRO A 185 -62.05 23.20 -1.19
CA PRO A 185 -61.81 23.81 -2.49
C PRO A 185 -60.31 24.16 -2.69
N PRO A 186 -59.82 24.19 -3.95
CA PRO A 186 -58.41 24.40 -4.24
C PRO A 186 -57.98 25.81 -3.83
N THR A 187 -57.01 25.88 -2.92
CA THR A 187 -56.34 27.14 -2.61
C THR A 187 -55.38 27.47 -3.74
N ARG A 188 -55.61 28.60 -4.40
CA ARG A 188 -54.77 29.16 -5.47
C ARG A 188 -53.32 29.27 -4.98
N ALA A 189 -52.40 28.66 -5.72
CA ALA A 189 -50.96 28.77 -5.47
C ALA A 189 -50.51 30.24 -5.61
N PRO A 190 -49.71 30.79 -4.68
CA PRO A 190 -49.06 32.07 -4.90
C PRO A 190 -47.99 31.94 -6.00
N ALA A 191 -47.95 32.94 -6.87
CA ALA A 191 -46.97 33.07 -7.93
C ALA A 191 -45.54 33.13 -7.37
N ARG A 192 -44.61 32.47 -8.06
CA ARG A 192 -43.15 32.60 -7.87
C ARG A 192 -42.75 34.08 -7.97
N PRO A 193 -42.02 34.64 -7.00
CA PRO A 193 -41.27 35.87 -7.24
C PRO A 193 -40.12 35.58 -8.20
N ALA A 194 -39.96 36.48 -9.16
CA ALA A 194 -38.87 36.50 -10.12
C ALA A 194 -37.51 36.65 -9.43
N SER A 195 -36.50 36.10 -10.11
CA SER A 195 -35.06 36.31 -9.99
C SER A 195 -34.64 37.59 -9.24
N SER A 196 -33.90 37.38 -8.14
CA SER A 196 -33.15 38.42 -7.43
C SER A 196 -32.05 39.00 -8.34
N PRO A 197 -31.86 40.33 -8.40
CA PRO A 197 -30.75 40.96 -9.09
C PRO A 197 -29.58 41.12 -8.11
N TYR A 198 -28.80 40.05 -7.90
CA TYR A 198 -27.46 40.21 -7.32
C TYR A 198 -26.43 40.22 -8.45
N PRO A 199 -25.62 41.28 -8.59
CA PRO A 199 -24.48 41.23 -9.51
C PRO A 199 -23.46 40.21 -8.99
N PRO A 200 -22.76 39.50 -9.89
CA PRO A 200 -21.70 38.57 -9.48
C PRO A 200 -20.55 39.32 -8.78
N PRO A 201 -19.81 38.66 -7.88
CA PRO A 201 -18.66 39.26 -7.22
C PRO A 201 -17.55 39.61 -8.22
N PRO A 202 -16.76 40.67 -7.98
CA PRO A 202 -15.65 41.04 -8.84
C PRO A 202 -14.55 39.97 -8.81
N LYS A 203 -14.00 39.68 -10.00
CA LYS A 203 -12.84 38.78 -10.18
C LYS A 203 -11.62 39.37 -9.45
N PRO A 204 -10.79 38.54 -8.79
CA PRO A 204 -9.54 39.01 -8.21
C PRO A 204 -8.58 39.48 -9.31
N SER A 205 -8.22 40.76 -9.26
CA SER A 205 -7.21 41.36 -10.13
C SER A 205 -5.84 40.73 -9.84
N ALA A 206 -5.11 40.39 -10.92
CA ALA A 206 -3.71 40.00 -10.84
C ALA A 206 -2.87 41.11 -10.19
N PRO A 207 -1.88 40.78 -9.34
CA PRO A 207 -0.95 41.77 -8.81
C PRO A 207 -0.10 42.31 -9.97
N THR A 208 -0.34 43.56 -10.35
CA THR A 208 0.52 44.31 -11.26
C THR A 208 1.54 45.03 -10.38
N GLY A 209 2.72 44.44 -10.24
CA GLY A 209 3.83 45.05 -9.51
C GLY A 209 5.08 44.20 -9.62
N PRO A 210 6.24 44.74 -10.06
CA PRO A 210 7.49 44.02 -10.00
C PRO A 210 7.89 43.78 -8.52
N PRO A 211 8.53 42.64 -8.20
CA PRO A 211 8.91 42.34 -6.83
C PRO A 211 9.92 43.37 -6.30
N PRO A 212 9.84 43.78 -5.02
CA PRO A 212 10.84 44.64 -4.42
C PRO A 212 12.20 43.92 -4.37
N ARG A 213 13.22 44.61 -4.89
CA ARG A 213 14.63 44.21 -4.85
C ARG A 213 15.06 44.10 -3.38
N ARG A 214 15.24 42.87 -2.90
CA ARG A 214 15.83 42.60 -1.58
C ARG A 214 17.28 43.06 -1.60
N THR A 215 17.55 44.17 -0.92
CA THR A 215 18.88 44.65 -0.59
C THR A 215 19.59 43.64 0.31
N THR A 216 20.63 43.02 -0.20
CA THR A 216 21.63 42.28 0.57
C THR A 216 22.50 43.27 1.36
N PRO A 217 22.63 43.16 2.69
CA PRO A 217 23.67 43.88 3.42
C PRO A 217 25.04 43.27 3.12
N HIS A 218 25.99 44.16 2.83
CA HIS A 218 27.38 43.90 2.55
C HIS A 218 28.10 43.11 3.65
N GLN A 219 28.93 42.19 3.17
CA GLN A 219 30.04 41.51 3.84
C GLN A 219 31.18 42.49 4.17
N PRO A 220 31.97 42.28 5.24
CA PRO A 220 33.35 42.78 5.30
C PRO A 220 34.33 41.75 4.74
N THR A 221 35.18 42.25 3.85
CA THR A 221 36.28 41.61 3.15
C THR A 221 37.42 41.16 4.09
N VAL A 222 37.92 39.94 3.90
CA VAL A 222 39.32 39.55 4.17
C VAL A 222 39.84 38.88 2.90
N GLY A 223 40.94 39.42 2.37
CA GLY A 223 41.45 39.12 1.04
C GLY A 223 42.44 37.96 0.95
N GLN A 224 43.07 37.90 -0.24
CA GLN A 224 44.17 37.05 -0.69
C GLN A 224 43.71 35.70 -1.28
N GLN A 225 44.18 35.21 -2.44
CA GLN A 225 45.25 35.60 -3.35
C GLN A 225 44.98 34.98 -4.74
N THR A 226 45.55 35.63 -5.75
CA THR A 226 45.48 35.37 -7.19
C THR A 226 46.26 34.12 -7.61
N ALA A 227 45.68 33.30 -8.50
CA ALA A 227 46.46 32.44 -9.41
C ALA A 227 45.63 32.18 -10.68
N ALA A 228 46.11 32.72 -11.80
CA ALA A 228 45.56 32.55 -13.13
C ALA A 228 45.94 31.18 -13.71
N GLN A 229 45.00 30.50 -14.38
CA GLN A 229 45.30 29.43 -15.34
C GLN A 229 44.28 29.41 -16.51
N PRO A 230 44.70 28.91 -17.69
CA PRO A 230 44.30 29.44 -19.00
C PRO A 230 43.12 28.74 -19.67
N THR A 231 42.41 29.50 -20.49
CA THR A 231 41.39 29.07 -21.47
C THR A 231 42.00 28.42 -22.72
N VAL A 232 41.49 27.25 -23.11
CA VAL A 232 41.66 26.65 -24.46
C VAL A 232 40.33 25.98 -24.87
N PRO A 233 39.90 26.05 -26.15
CA PRO A 233 38.48 26.07 -26.54
C PRO A 233 37.85 24.70 -26.85
N LEU A 234 36.50 24.65 -26.79
CA LEU A 234 35.68 23.54 -27.27
C LEU A 234 35.83 23.34 -28.79
N LYS A 235 35.98 22.07 -29.20
CA LYS A 235 35.91 21.62 -30.60
C LYS A 235 34.66 20.72 -30.79
N PRO A 236 33.95 20.78 -31.95
CA PRO A 236 32.69 20.07 -32.14
C PRO A 236 32.84 18.58 -32.45
N ALA A 237 31.75 17.84 -32.22
CA ALA A 237 31.59 16.41 -32.43
C ALA A 237 31.63 15.96 -33.91
N THR A 238 32.03 14.69 -34.14
CA THR A 238 31.76 13.93 -35.38
C THR A 238 31.66 12.43 -34.99
N PRO A 239 30.78 11.63 -35.61
CA PRO A 239 30.21 10.42 -35.02
C PRO A 239 31.08 9.18 -35.29
N GLN A 240 31.15 8.27 -34.31
CA GLN A 240 31.82 6.98 -34.47
C GLN A 240 30.82 5.83 -34.42
N ALA A 241 31.03 4.92 -35.38
CA ALA A 241 30.15 3.86 -35.84
C ALA A 241 29.97 2.70 -34.85
N ALA A 242 28.81 2.05 -34.96
CA ALA A 242 28.44 0.80 -34.32
C ALA A 242 29.31 -0.38 -34.79
N PRO A 243 29.56 -1.40 -33.94
CA PRO A 243 29.94 -2.72 -34.40
C PRO A 243 28.71 -3.64 -34.55
N ALA A 244 28.84 -4.45 -35.60
CA ALA A 244 27.96 -5.47 -36.17
C ALA A 244 27.06 -6.28 -35.23
N GLN A 245 25.83 -6.46 -35.73
CA GLN A 245 24.81 -7.40 -35.28
C GLN A 245 25.28 -8.84 -35.55
N GLY A 246 25.33 -9.68 -34.51
CA GLY A 246 25.35 -11.14 -34.64
C GLY A 246 23.93 -11.65 -34.86
N GLY A 247 23.74 -12.44 -35.92
CA GLY A 247 22.44 -12.99 -36.33
C GLY A 247 21.85 -14.03 -35.36
N PRO A 248 20.56 -14.36 -35.53
CA PRO A 248 19.81 -15.21 -34.60
C PRO A 248 20.19 -16.69 -34.75
N GLN A 249 20.61 -17.30 -33.65
CA GLN A 249 20.84 -18.74 -33.52
C GLN A 249 19.50 -19.47 -33.32
N PRO A 250 19.17 -20.53 -34.10
CA PRO A 250 17.92 -21.26 -33.92
C PRO A 250 17.90 -22.08 -32.63
N ALA A 251 16.79 -21.96 -31.89
CA ALA A 251 16.49 -22.68 -30.67
C ALA A 251 16.31 -24.18 -30.94
N ASN A 252 17.01 -25.02 -30.17
CA ASN A 252 16.80 -26.47 -30.12
C ASN A 252 15.91 -26.81 -28.91
N PRO A 253 14.90 -27.68 -29.05
CA PRO A 253 13.93 -27.92 -27.98
C PRO A 253 14.55 -28.72 -26.82
N ALA A 254 14.55 -28.11 -25.63
CA ALA A 254 14.95 -28.77 -24.39
C ALA A 254 13.92 -29.86 -24.00
N LYS A 255 14.42 -31.07 -23.76
CA LYS A 255 13.66 -32.19 -23.19
C LYS A 255 13.21 -31.87 -21.76
N PRO A 256 12.06 -32.39 -21.29
CA PRO A 256 11.56 -32.10 -19.95
C PRO A 256 12.46 -32.76 -18.88
N VAL A 257 13.07 -31.93 -18.04
CA VAL A 257 13.73 -32.35 -16.78
C VAL A 257 12.64 -32.65 -15.77
N LYS A 258 12.66 -33.87 -15.24
CA LYS A 258 11.82 -34.30 -14.11
C LYS A 258 12.34 -33.64 -12.83
N SER A 259 11.58 -32.71 -12.26
CA SER A 259 11.89 -32.15 -10.94
C SER A 259 11.51 -33.16 -9.86
N THR A 260 12.50 -33.87 -9.32
CA THR A 260 12.36 -34.61 -8.07
C THR A 260 12.25 -33.63 -6.91
N GLY A 261 11.18 -33.77 -6.12
CA GLY A 261 10.85 -32.85 -5.02
C GLY A 261 11.85 -32.84 -3.87
N THR A 262 11.80 -31.75 -3.10
CA THR A 262 12.08 -31.64 -1.64
C THR A 262 12.08 -30.15 -1.23
N SER A 263 10.96 -29.44 -1.38
CA SER A 263 10.84 -28.04 -0.91
C SER A 263 10.24 -27.88 0.49
N ALA A 264 9.80 -28.96 1.15
CA ALA A 264 9.12 -28.88 2.45
C ALA A 264 10.08 -28.75 3.66
N GLY A 265 11.37 -29.05 3.52
CA GLY A 265 12.32 -29.00 4.64
C GLY A 265 12.84 -27.61 4.98
N TRP A 266 13.00 -26.75 3.97
CA TRP A 266 13.71 -25.48 4.14
C TRP A 266 12.89 -24.41 4.86
N ALA A 267 11.58 -24.39 4.67
CA ALA A 267 10.70 -23.43 5.35
C ALA A 267 10.67 -23.64 6.88
N ALA A 268 10.68 -24.89 7.33
CA ALA A 268 10.74 -25.22 8.76
C ALA A 268 12.09 -24.84 9.37
N VAL A 269 13.20 -25.05 8.63
CA VAL A 269 14.55 -24.67 9.08
C VAL A 269 14.68 -23.15 9.18
N ILE A 270 14.12 -22.40 8.24
CA ILE A 270 14.12 -20.92 8.26
C ILE A 270 13.28 -20.39 9.42
N ALA A 271 12.07 -20.94 9.64
CA ALA A 271 11.22 -20.53 10.76
C ALA A 271 11.89 -20.79 12.12
N VAL A 272 12.53 -21.94 12.30
CA VAL A 272 13.28 -22.26 13.52
C VAL A 272 14.49 -21.34 13.68
N ALA A 273 15.23 -21.04 12.60
CA ALA A 273 16.36 -20.11 12.65
C ALA A 273 15.94 -18.68 13.04
N ILE A 274 14.80 -18.21 12.54
CA ILE A 274 14.25 -16.89 12.89
C ILE A 274 13.82 -16.86 14.37
N ILE A 275 13.15 -17.91 14.85
CA ILE A 275 12.75 -18.01 16.26
C ILE A 275 13.98 -18.04 17.18
N LEU A 276 15.01 -18.82 16.83
CA LEU A 276 16.26 -18.88 17.60
C LEU A 276 17.01 -17.53 17.60
N LEU A 277 17.00 -16.80 16.48
CA LEU A 277 17.60 -15.47 16.39
C LEU A 277 16.88 -14.45 17.28
N ILE A 278 15.53 -14.48 17.29
CA ILE A 278 14.71 -13.62 18.15
C ILE A 278 14.97 -13.92 19.63
N LEU A 279 15.03 -15.20 20.01
CA LEU A 279 15.33 -15.61 21.39
C LEU A 279 16.75 -15.23 21.81
N TYR A 280 17.74 -15.36 20.91
CA TYR A 280 19.12 -14.97 21.18
C TYR A 280 19.25 -13.46 21.43
N VAL A 281 18.61 -12.63 20.60
CA VAL A 281 18.60 -11.17 20.77
C VAL A 281 17.87 -10.77 22.07
N ALA A 282 16.80 -11.46 22.45
CA ALA A 282 16.09 -11.21 23.70
C ALA A 282 16.86 -11.64 24.97
N SER A 283 17.90 -12.46 24.83
CA SER A 283 18.73 -12.96 25.95
C SER A 283 19.99 -12.14 26.22
N ARG A 284 20.23 -11.09 25.42
CA ARG A 284 21.37 -10.16 25.51
C ARG A 284 20.89 -8.82 26.03
#